data_AF-A0A848M406-F1
#
_entry.id   AF-A0A848M406-F1
#
_cell.length_a   1.000
_cell.length_b   1.000
_cell.length_c   1.000
_cell.angle_alpha   90.00
_cell.angle_beta   90.00
_cell.angle_gamma   90.00
#
_symmetry.space_group_name_H-M   'P 1'
#
loop_
_entity.id
_entity.type
_entity.pdbx_description
1 polymer ?
#
loop_
_entity_poly.entity_id
_entity_poly.type
_entity_poly.pdbx_seq_one_letter_code
_entity_poly.pdbx_strand_id
1 'polypeptide(L)'
;MDLYYHSGDQHFIRIGSPEDTVRRYVVLNERLRNVPRQELLDTAGYLYQQEGRGGGSASEFTTGYINNTAKTKTWIGRYSWLMLPSSLRTLTGPKVIPSGVDPLRAIASTQTWYGEYSIPSDVYVVPQGTDLAAYGVVNRLDEKSSVFLKHGFIVVNFNIETIQDGRLDRPHLQYIHAPLMNQWRLEGFAGSYRDPYGYNFLLKDGDTLFYHADLSSRGDFTSQVPH
;
A
#
# COMPACT_ATOMS: atom_id res chain seq x y z
N MET A 1 9.02 -3.98 -16.85
CA MET A 1 8.72 -2.69 -17.49
C MET A 1 9.22 -1.60 -16.57
N ASP A 2 9.59 -0.45 -17.13
CA ASP A 2 9.91 0.72 -16.33
C ASP A 2 8.79 1.76 -16.47
N LEU A 3 8.43 2.40 -15.36
CA LEU A 3 7.37 3.40 -15.30
C LEU A 3 7.98 4.75 -14.99
N TYR A 4 7.50 5.77 -15.69
CA TYR A 4 7.95 7.14 -15.56
C TYR A 4 6.78 8.06 -15.26
N TYR A 5 7.00 9.14 -14.52
CA TYR A 5 5.96 10.12 -14.20
C TYR A 5 6.52 11.54 -14.21
N HIS A 6 5.63 12.53 -14.01
CA HIS A 6 5.98 13.94 -13.90
C HIS A 6 5.69 14.47 -12.49
N SER A 7 6.52 15.37 -12.00
CA SER A 7 6.36 16.03 -10.70
C SER A 7 6.83 17.48 -10.75
N GLY A 8 5.88 18.42 -10.84
CA GLY A 8 6.22 19.83 -11.08
C GLY A 8 6.98 19.96 -12.39
N ASP A 9 8.15 20.61 -12.34
CA ASP A 9 9.01 20.83 -13.51
C ASP A 9 9.92 19.62 -13.85
N GLN A 10 9.89 18.57 -13.03
CA GLN A 10 10.65 17.36 -13.28
C GLN A 10 9.84 16.40 -14.15
N HIS A 11 10.34 16.15 -15.36
CA HIS A 11 9.73 15.25 -16.33
C HIS A 11 10.42 13.90 -16.38
N PHE A 12 9.66 12.87 -16.75
CA PHE A 12 10.09 11.48 -16.91
C PHE A 12 10.99 11.00 -15.76
N ILE A 13 10.50 11.09 -14.52
CA ILE A 13 11.15 10.48 -13.36
C ILE A 13 10.81 9.00 -13.34
N ARG A 14 11.81 8.12 -13.35
CA ARG A 14 11.57 6.68 -13.25
C ARG A 14 11.15 6.29 -11.83
N ILE A 15 10.04 5.58 -11.68
CA ILE A 15 9.63 5.03 -10.38
C ILE A 15 10.74 4.13 -9.81
N GLY A 16 11.09 4.34 -8.53
CA GLY A 16 12.15 3.60 -7.84
C GLY A 16 13.59 4.00 -8.20
N SER A 17 13.79 5.01 -9.04
CA SER A 17 15.12 5.61 -9.26
C SER A 17 15.53 6.52 -8.09
N PRO A 18 16.82 6.92 -8.00
CA PRO A 18 17.26 7.94 -7.05
C PRO A 18 16.49 9.27 -7.15
N GLU A 19 16.00 9.61 -8.34
CA GLU A 19 15.22 10.82 -8.61
C GLU A 19 13.77 10.71 -8.12
N ASP A 20 13.25 9.49 -7.91
CA ASP A 20 11.94 9.24 -7.30
C ASP A 20 11.98 9.55 -5.80
N THR A 21 11.78 10.83 -5.51
CA THR A 21 11.84 11.39 -4.17
C THR A 21 10.47 11.57 -3.51
N VAL A 22 9.37 11.18 -4.19
CA VAL A 22 8.00 11.31 -3.67
C VAL A 22 7.81 10.47 -2.41
N ARG A 23 7.17 11.07 -1.40
CA ARG A 23 6.81 10.42 -0.14
C ARG A 23 5.30 10.20 -0.05
N ARG A 24 4.90 8.97 0.25
CA ARG A 24 3.51 8.56 0.45
C ARG A 24 3.18 8.51 1.93
N TYR A 25 1.99 8.97 2.29
CA TYR A 25 1.58 9.05 3.70
C TYR A 25 0.17 8.52 3.88
N VAL A 26 -0.08 7.98 5.07
CA VAL A 26 -1.39 7.49 5.48
C VAL A 26 -1.72 8.01 6.88
N VAL A 27 -3.00 8.28 7.11
CA VAL A 27 -3.57 8.53 8.44
C VAL A 27 -4.49 7.35 8.77
N LEU A 28 -4.28 6.71 9.94
CA LEU A 28 -5.05 5.54 10.36
C LEU A 28 -6.53 5.90 10.54
N ASN A 29 -6.82 6.90 11.37
CA ASN A 29 -8.19 7.35 11.66
C ASN A 29 -8.64 8.49 10.74
N GLU A 30 -8.48 8.29 9.43
CA GLU A 30 -9.06 9.16 8.40
C GLU A 30 -10.52 8.76 8.15
N ARG A 31 -11.41 9.73 7.96
CA ARG A 31 -12.86 9.50 7.90
C ARG A 31 -13.25 8.50 6.82
N LEU A 32 -12.63 8.57 5.64
CA LEU A 32 -12.95 7.72 4.49
C LEU A 32 -12.32 6.33 4.58
N ARG A 33 -11.39 6.09 5.52
CA ARG A 33 -10.79 4.77 5.72
C ARG A 33 -11.73 3.80 6.44
N ASN A 34 -12.72 4.34 7.14
CA ASN A 34 -13.75 3.58 7.84
C ASN A 34 -13.17 2.53 8.82
N VAL A 35 -12.06 2.87 9.49
CA VAL A 35 -11.51 2.03 10.57
C VAL A 35 -12.56 1.90 11.67
N PRO A 36 -12.99 0.69 12.06
CA PRO A 36 -14.06 0.55 13.05
C PRO A 36 -13.66 1.17 14.38
N ARG A 37 -14.56 1.98 14.95
CA ARG A 37 -14.31 2.66 16.22
C ARG A 37 -13.92 1.69 17.33
N GLN A 38 -14.50 0.48 17.32
CA GLN A 38 -14.19 -0.54 18.31
C GLN A 38 -12.74 -1.01 18.23
N GLU A 39 -12.16 -1.16 17.03
CA GLU A 39 -10.75 -1.54 16.87
C GLU A 39 -9.81 -0.48 17.42
N LEU A 40 -10.13 0.81 17.22
CA LEU A 40 -9.37 1.92 17.79
C LEU A 40 -9.43 1.92 19.32
N LEU A 41 -10.61 1.64 19.90
CA LEU A 41 -10.79 1.52 21.35
C LEU A 41 -10.00 0.33 21.93
N ASP A 42 -10.08 -0.83 21.29
CA ASP A 42 -9.39 -2.04 21.73
C ASP A 42 -7.86 -1.84 21.67
N THR A 43 -7.38 -1.21 20.61
CA THR A 43 -5.96 -0.88 20.42
C THR A 43 -5.49 0.13 21.47
N ALA A 44 -6.25 1.20 21.71
CA ALA A 44 -5.93 2.18 22.74
C ALA A 44 -5.90 1.56 24.14
N GLY A 45 -6.87 0.69 24.45
CA GLY A 45 -6.93 -0.05 25.69
C GLY A 45 -5.69 -0.91 25.90
N TYR A 46 -5.27 -1.66 24.87
CA TYR A 46 -4.04 -2.44 24.91
C TYR A 46 -2.80 -1.57 25.14
N LEU A 47 -2.63 -0.49 24.36
CA LEU A 47 -1.47 0.40 24.47
C LEU A 47 -1.39 1.09 25.83
N TYR A 48 -2.54 1.48 26.41
CA TYR A 48 -2.57 2.04 27.76
C TYR A 48 -2.00 1.05 28.80
N GLN A 49 -2.33 -0.23 28.69
CA GLN A 49 -1.83 -1.25 29.62
C GLN A 49 -0.33 -1.50 29.47
N GLN A 50 0.22 -1.37 28.26
CA GLN A 50 1.63 -1.60 27.98
C GLN A 50 2.51 -0.37 28.29
N GLU A 51 2.06 0.83 27.91
CA GLU A 51 2.88 2.04 27.86
C GLU A 51 2.31 3.20 28.71
N GLY A 52 0.99 3.23 28.88
CA GLY A 52 0.27 4.43 29.35
C GLY A 52 -0.01 4.52 30.85
N ARG A 53 0.22 3.46 31.64
CA ARG A 53 -0.14 3.41 33.07
C ARG A 53 0.50 4.49 33.96
N GLY A 54 1.57 5.16 33.49
CA GLY A 54 2.26 6.23 34.22
C GLY A 54 1.85 7.66 33.85
N GLY A 55 0.96 7.85 32.87
CA GLY A 55 0.73 9.16 32.22
C GLY A 55 -0.68 9.76 32.33
N GLY A 56 -1.61 9.12 33.05
CA GLY A 56 -2.99 9.60 33.20
C GLY A 56 -4.03 8.48 33.27
N SER A 57 -5.31 8.84 33.19
CA SER A 57 -6.41 7.87 33.16
C SER A 57 -6.52 7.16 31.81
N ALA A 58 -7.09 5.94 31.81
CA ALA A 58 -7.33 5.19 30.58
C ALA A 58 -8.23 5.95 29.58
N SER A 59 -9.18 6.75 30.08
CA SER A 59 -10.09 7.55 29.26
C SER A 59 -9.37 8.69 28.53
N GLU A 60 -8.49 9.40 29.23
CA GLU A 60 -7.66 10.46 28.64
C GLU A 60 -6.71 9.89 27.59
N PHE A 61 -6.05 8.76 27.90
CA PHE A 61 -5.18 8.07 26.95
C PHE A 61 -5.96 7.65 25.69
N THR A 62 -7.13 7.03 25.87
CA THR A 62 -7.97 6.58 24.76
C THR A 62 -8.42 7.75 23.87
N THR A 63 -8.82 8.85 24.48
CA THR A 63 -9.22 10.06 23.77
C THR A 63 -8.04 10.65 23.00
N GLY A 64 -6.86 10.73 23.63
CA GLY A 64 -5.63 11.19 22.99
C GLY A 64 -5.22 10.30 21.81
N TYR A 65 -5.32 8.98 21.97
CA TYR A 65 -5.02 8.04 20.89
C TYR A 65 -5.95 8.24 19.69
N ILE A 66 -7.27 8.24 19.89
CA ILE A 66 -8.25 8.32 18.80
C ILE A 66 -8.18 9.68 18.08
N ASN A 67 -8.04 10.77 18.84
CA ASN A 67 -8.12 12.12 18.29
C ASN A 67 -6.78 12.65 17.78
N ASN A 68 -5.65 12.16 18.29
CA ASN A 68 -4.33 12.68 17.94
C ASN A 68 -3.44 11.60 17.33
N THR A 69 -3.11 10.53 18.09
CA THR A 69 -2.14 9.53 17.64
C THR A 69 -2.59 8.82 16.37
N ALA A 70 -3.81 8.30 16.33
CA ALA A 70 -4.37 7.63 15.16
C ALA A 70 -4.65 8.60 14.00
N LYS A 71 -4.66 9.92 14.25
CA LYS A 71 -4.77 10.95 13.21
C LYS A 71 -3.41 11.47 12.71
N THR A 72 -2.31 10.94 13.22
CA THR A 72 -0.97 11.37 12.83
C THR A 72 -0.63 10.88 11.44
N LYS A 73 -0.14 11.79 10.59
CA LYS A 73 0.33 11.50 9.24
C LYS A 73 1.58 10.62 9.31
N THR A 74 1.44 9.37 8.89
CA THR A 74 2.50 8.36 8.92
C THR A 74 3.10 8.23 7.53
N TRP A 75 4.43 8.33 7.41
CA TRP A 75 5.13 8.05 6.15
C TRP A 75 5.15 6.54 5.91
N ILE A 76 4.70 6.12 4.72
CA ILE A 76 4.60 4.71 4.36
C ILE A 76 5.52 4.31 3.21
N GLY A 77 6.33 5.22 2.67
CA GLY A 77 7.28 4.88 1.59
C GLY A 77 7.06 5.69 0.31
N ARG A 78 7.19 5.02 -0.84
CA ARG A 78 7.24 5.59 -2.20
C ARG A 78 6.30 4.82 -3.15
N TYR A 79 6.36 5.11 -4.45
CA TYR A 79 5.60 4.34 -5.45
C TYR A 79 6.12 2.91 -5.67
N SER A 80 7.42 2.69 -5.46
CA SER A 80 8.08 1.39 -5.66
C SER A 80 7.98 0.44 -4.47
N TRP A 81 7.73 0.95 -3.26
CA TRP A 81 7.62 0.15 -2.04
C TRP A 81 6.80 0.86 -0.97
N LEU A 82 6.15 0.07 -0.11
CA LEU A 82 5.44 0.58 1.05
C LEU A 82 5.81 -0.19 2.32
N MET A 83 5.81 0.51 3.45
CA MET A 83 6.00 -0.01 4.78
C MET A 83 4.82 0.40 5.66
N LEU A 84 4.22 -0.57 6.33
CA LEU A 84 3.15 -0.32 7.29
C LEU A 84 3.76 -0.44 8.69
N PRO A 85 4.08 0.68 9.36
CA PRO A 85 4.56 0.66 10.74
C PRO A 85 3.41 0.48 11.73
N SER A 86 3.73 0.15 12.99
CA SER A 86 2.74 -0.18 14.04
C SER A 86 1.72 0.93 14.30
N SER A 87 2.02 2.18 13.94
CA SER A 87 1.07 3.29 14.01
C SER A 87 -0.12 3.15 13.06
N LEU A 88 -0.03 2.27 12.05
CA LEU A 88 -1.10 1.96 11.09
C LEU A 88 -1.78 0.62 11.36
N ARG A 89 -1.56 0.05 12.55
CA ARG A 89 -2.13 -1.23 12.96
C ARG A 89 -3.22 -1.03 14.02
N THR A 90 -4.29 -1.81 13.90
CA THR A 90 -5.24 -2.06 14.99
C THR A 90 -5.19 -3.52 15.48
N LEU A 91 -5.64 -3.74 16.70
CA LEU A 91 -5.74 -5.06 17.32
C LEU A 91 -7.19 -5.55 17.25
N THR A 92 -7.37 -6.75 16.71
CA THR A 92 -8.69 -7.29 16.32
C THR A 92 -8.92 -8.72 16.80
N GLY A 93 -8.11 -9.18 17.76
CA GLY A 93 -8.23 -10.51 18.34
C GLY A 93 -9.58 -10.78 19.03
N PRO A 94 -9.84 -12.05 19.38
CA PRO A 94 -11.11 -12.47 19.95
C PRO A 94 -11.35 -11.89 21.34
N LYS A 95 -12.61 -11.53 21.62
CA LYS A 95 -13.06 -11.06 22.95
C LYS A 95 -13.73 -12.15 23.77
N VAL A 96 -14.30 -13.15 23.10
CA VAL A 96 -14.82 -14.37 23.73
C VAL A 96 -13.67 -15.36 23.78
N ILE A 97 -13.14 -15.57 24.98
CA ILE A 97 -11.93 -16.37 25.19
C ILE A 97 -12.14 -17.43 26.28
N PRO A 98 -11.46 -18.59 26.19
CA PRO A 98 -11.49 -19.60 27.25
C PRO A 98 -11.00 -19.06 28.60
N SER A 99 -11.48 -19.67 29.68
CA SER A 99 -11.02 -19.34 31.04
C SER A 99 -9.51 -19.55 31.18
N GLY A 100 -8.83 -18.62 31.85
CA GLY A 100 -7.38 -18.64 32.04
C GLY A 100 -6.56 -18.02 30.90
N VAL A 101 -7.18 -17.63 29.78
CA VAL A 101 -6.49 -16.89 28.71
C VAL A 101 -6.39 -15.41 29.08
N ASP A 102 -5.19 -14.85 28.92
CA ASP A 102 -4.95 -13.41 29.13
C ASP A 102 -5.70 -12.58 28.06
N PRO A 103 -6.61 -11.68 28.45
CA PRO A 103 -7.38 -10.88 27.50
C PRO A 103 -6.54 -9.94 26.62
N LEU A 104 -5.43 -9.40 27.16
CA LEU A 104 -4.53 -8.51 26.41
C LEU A 104 -3.73 -9.27 25.37
N ARG A 105 -3.31 -10.51 25.68
CA ARG A 105 -2.68 -11.38 24.68
C ARG A 105 -3.68 -11.81 23.62
N ALA A 106 -4.91 -12.11 24.00
CA ALA A 106 -5.96 -12.50 23.05
C ALA A 106 -6.29 -11.37 22.07
N ILE A 107 -6.52 -10.14 22.54
CA ILE A 107 -6.83 -9.03 21.62
C ILE A 107 -5.65 -8.73 20.67
N ALA A 108 -4.41 -8.90 21.13
CA ALA A 108 -3.21 -8.66 20.34
C ALA A 108 -2.83 -9.80 19.37
N SER A 109 -3.52 -10.95 19.44
CA SER A 109 -3.21 -12.12 18.61
C SER A 109 -3.53 -11.90 17.13
N THR A 110 -4.49 -11.03 16.83
CA THR A 110 -4.89 -10.68 15.47
C THR A 110 -4.71 -9.20 15.26
N GLN A 111 -4.19 -8.83 14.10
CA GLN A 111 -3.81 -7.47 13.77
C GLN A 111 -4.35 -7.13 12.40
N THR A 112 -4.98 -5.97 12.26
CA THR A 112 -5.36 -5.40 10.96
C THR A 112 -4.41 -4.26 10.65
N TRP A 113 -3.82 -4.28 9.45
CA TRP A 113 -2.86 -3.28 9.00
C TRP A 113 -3.47 -2.45 7.88
N TYR A 114 -3.44 -1.13 8.02
CA TYR A 114 -4.07 -0.22 7.08
C TYR A 114 -3.03 0.48 6.20
N GLY A 115 -3.08 0.20 4.90
CA GLY A 115 -2.23 0.82 3.89
C GLY A 115 -3.03 1.57 2.83
N GLU A 116 -2.30 2.22 1.94
CA GLU A 116 -2.84 2.78 0.70
C GLU A 116 -1.76 2.69 -0.38
N TYR A 117 -2.15 2.20 -1.55
CA TYR A 117 -1.28 2.13 -2.71
C TYR A 117 -1.98 2.76 -3.91
N SER A 118 -1.22 3.55 -4.67
CA SER A 118 -1.62 4.03 -5.99
C SER A 118 -0.36 4.23 -6.82
N ILE A 119 -0.48 4.12 -8.14
CA ILE A 119 0.51 4.67 -9.06
C ILE A 119 0.31 6.20 -9.23
N PRO A 120 1.27 6.94 -9.80
CA PRO A 120 1.04 8.32 -10.23
C PRO A 120 -0.16 8.44 -11.18
N SER A 121 -0.80 9.62 -11.22
CA SER A 121 -1.97 9.83 -12.07
C SER A 121 -1.68 9.66 -13.56
N ASP A 122 -0.55 10.19 -14.01
CA ASP A 122 -0.04 10.02 -15.37
C ASP A 122 1.25 9.21 -15.30
N VAL A 123 1.28 8.10 -16.03
CA VAL A 123 2.43 7.21 -16.10
C VAL A 123 2.80 6.92 -17.55
N TYR A 124 4.10 6.85 -17.81
CA TYR A 124 4.65 6.53 -19.11
C TYR A 124 5.42 5.22 -19.00
N VAL A 125 4.97 4.20 -19.71
CA VAL A 125 5.49 2.84 -19.60
C VAL A 125 6.44 2.57 -20.76
N VAL A 126 7.61 2.00 -20.47
CA VAL A 126 8.58 1.54 -21.48
C VAL A 126 9.04 0.12 -21.17
N PRO A 127 9.57 -0.63 -22.17
CA PRO A 127 10.29 -1.87 -21.92
C PRO A 127 11.38 -1.67 -20.86
N GLN A 128 11.54 -2.66 -19.97
CA GLN A 128 12.53 -2.57 -18.90
C GLN A 128 13.94 -2.31 -19.43
N GLY A 129 14.67 -1.39 -18.81
CA GLY A 129 16.03 -1.04 -19.21
C GLY A 129 16.11 -0.10 -20.41
N THR A 130 14.98 0.46 -20.86
CA THR A 130 14.97 1.48 -21.91
C THR A 130 15.63 2.76 -21.39
N ASP A 131 16.69 3.21 -22.07
CA ASP A 131 17.34 4.48 -21.78
C ASP A 131 16.57 5.63 -22.44
N LEU A 132 15.61 6.18 -21.70
CA LEU A 132 14.80 7.31 -22.15
C LEU A 132 15.63 8.59 -22.35
N ALA A 133 16.72 8.76 -21.60
CA ALA A 133 17.58 9.93 -21.76
C ALA A 133 18.31 9.86 -23.11
N ALA A 134 18.93 8.71 -23.43
CA ALA A 134 19.54 8.50 -24.74
C ALA A 134 18.52 8.60 -25.88
N TYR A 135 17.31 8.06 -25.69
CA TYR A 135 16.23 8.20 -26.66
C TYR A 135 15.89 9.68 -26.95
N GLY A 136 15.81 10.51 -25.89
CA GLY A 136 15.49 11.94 -26.00
C GLY A 136 16.58 12.83 -26.58
N VAL A 137 17.83 12.34 -26.67
CA VAL A 137 18.90 13.03 -27.39
C VAL A 137 18.72 12.90 -28.91
N VAL A 138 18.28 11.73 -29.36
CA VAL A 138 18.14 11.41 -30.80
C VAL A 138 16.76 11.79 -31.33
N ASN A 139 15.74 11.69 -30.48
CA ASN A 139 14.34 11.94 -30.81
C ASN A 139 13.80 13.06 -29.93
N ARG A 140 12.82 13.82 -30.43
CA ARG A 140 12.04 14.71 -29.55
C ARG A 140 11.25 13.84 -28.57
N LEU A 141 11.68 13.80 -27.31
CA LEU A 141 10.96 13.10 -26.25
C LEU A 141 9.84 14.00 -25.71
N ASP A 142 8.62 13.50 -25.81
CA ASP A 142 7.39 14.07 -25.26
C ASP A 142 6.41 12.95 -24.93
N GLU A 143 5.29 13.27 -24.27
CA GLU A 143 4.26 12.33 -23.81
C GLU A 143 3.66 11.47 -24.94
N LYS A 144 3.80 11.92 -26.20
CA LYS A 144 3.24 11.24 -27.38
C LYS A 144 4.24 10.29 -28.03
N SER A 145 5.50 10.31 -27.60
CA SER A 145 6.59 9.52 -28.15
C SER A 145 6.22 8.04 -28.30
N SER A 146 6.63 7.45 -29.41
CA SER A 146 6.33 6.05 -29.77
C SER A 146 7.06 5.03 -28.90
N VAL A 147 8.07 5.46 -28.12
CA VAL A 147 8.75 4.63 -27.13
C VAL A 147 7.81 4.16 -26.01
N PHE A 148 6.73 4.89 -25.76
CA PHE A 148 5.78 4.55 -24.70
C PHE A 148 4.79 3.47 -25.14
N LEU A 149 4.62 2.46 -24.28
CA LEU A 149 3.62 1.41 -24.41
C LEU A 149 2.24 1.98 -24.05
N LYS A 150 1.34 2.03 -25.02
CA LYS A 150 -0.01 2.62 -24.90
C LYS A 150 -1.12 1.57 -24.93
N HIS A 151 -0.78 0.29 -24.84
CA HIS A 151 -1.76 -0.79 -24.93
C HIS A 151 -1.50 -1.84 -23.85
N GLY A 152 -2.58 -2.31 -23.23
CA GLY A 152 -2.55 -3.31 -22.17
C GLY A 152 -2.64 -2.69 -20.78
N PHE A 153 -2.13 -3.44 -19.80
CA PHE A 153 -2.27 -3.11 -18.38
C PHE A 153 -0.92 -3.06 -17.68
N ILE A 154 -0.81 -2.13 -16.74
CA ILE A 154 0.19 -2.15 -15.67
C ILE A 154 -0.38 -3.04 -14.57
N VAL A 155 0.28 -4.16 -14.32
CA VAL A 155 -0.05 -5.07 -13.22
C VAL A 155 0.85 -4.76 -12.03
N VAL A 156 0.26 -4.46 -10.88
CA VAL A 156 0.99 -4.28 -9.63
C VAL A 156 1.05 -5.61 -8.90
N ASN A 157 2.28 -6.11 -8.78
CA ASN A 157 2.59 -7.32 -8.04
C ASN A 157 3.07 -6.97 -6.62
N PHE A 158 2.41 -7.50 -5.59
CA PHE A 158 2.83 -7.32 -4.21
C PHE A 158 3.62 -8.51 -3.70
N ASN A 159 4.89 -8.28 -3.37
CA ASN A 159 5.66 -9.15 -2.47
C ASN A 159 5.45 -8.68 -1.02
N ILE A 160 4.64 -9.42 -0.26
CA ILE A 160 4.28 -9.06 1.11
C ILE A 160 5.18 -9.81 2.09
N GLU A 161 5.80 -9.05 2.99
CA GLU A 161 6.72 -9.56 3.99
C GLU A 161 6.44 -8.90 5.35
N THR A 162 6.71 -9.62 6.44
CA THR A 162 6.81 -9.03 7.77
C THR A 162 8.29 -8.85 8.11
N ILE A 163 8.61 -7.76 8.80
CA ILE A 163 9.96 -7.44 9.23
C ILE A 163 10.02 -7.27 10.74
N GLN A 164 11.21 -7.46 11.30
CA GLN A 164 11.48 -7.23 12.72
C GLN A 164 12.61 -6.22 12.87
N ASP A 165 12.45 -5.30 13.81
CA ASP A 165 13.44 -4.27 14.15
C ASP A 165 13.86 -3.38 12.96
N GLY A 166 12.96 -3.19 11.99
CA GLY A 166 13.22 -2.39 10.79
C GLY A 166 14.19 -3.01 9.79
N ARG A 167 14.55 -4.30 9.93
CA ARG A 167 15.46 -5.00 9.01
C ARG A 167 14.76 -5.40 7.72
N LEU A 168 15.07 -4.70 6.64
CA LEU A 168 14.47 -4.91 5.31
C LEU A 168 15.15 -5.99 4.48
N ASP A 169 16.38 -6.33 4.82
CA ASP A 169 17.20 -7.35 4.17
C ASP A 169 16.95 -8.75 4.76
N ARG A 170 16.13 -8.86 5.80
CA ARG A 170 15.89 -10.10 6.54
C ARG A 170 14.41 -10.27 6.91
N PRO A 171 13.55 -10.64 5.94
CA PRO A 171 12.14 -10.85 6.21
C PRO A 171 11.93 -11.94 7.27
N HIS A 172 10.94 -11.73 8.13
CA HIS A 172 10.55 -12.67 9.19
C HIS A 172 9.55 -13.70 8.67
N LEU A 173 8.47 -13.24 8.03
CA LEU A 173 7.50 -14.06 7.30
C LEU A 173 7.32 -13.49 5.89
N GLN A 174 7.02 -14.36 4.93
CA GLN A 174 6.86 -13.98 3.52
C GLN A 174 5.60 -14.62 2.94
N TYR A 175 4.87 -13.90 2.08
CA TYR A 175 3.70 -14.46 1.41
C TYR A 175 4.07 -15.38 0.25
N ILE A 176 5.06 -14.99 -0.57
CA ILE A 176 5.41 -15.72 -1.80
C ILE A 176 6.52 -16.74 -1.54
N HIS A 177 7.59 -16.33 -0.85
CA HIS A 177 8.83 -17.11 -0.70
C HIS A 177 8.98 -17.76 0.69
N ALA A 178 7.88 -18.01 1.39
CA ALA A 178 7.94 -18.74 2.66
C ALA A 178 8.41 -20.20 2.45
N PRO A 179 9.19 -20.75 3.39
CA PRO A 179 9.82 -22.08 3.23
C PRO A 179 8.82 -23.24 3.19
N LEU A 180 7.67 -23.08 3.84
CA LEU A 180 6.65 -24.13 3.92
C LEU A 180 5.66 -24.06 2.77
N MET A 181 5.10 -22.87 2.51
CA MET A 181 4.10 -22.69 1.46
C MET A 181 3.91 -21.21 1.08
N ASN A 182 3.51 -20.99 -0.16
CA ASN A 182 3.06 -19.70 -0.67
C ASN A 182 1.62 -19.42 -0.18
N GLN A 183 1.43 -18.31 0.51
CA GLN A 183 0.17 -17.94 1.16
C GLN A 183 -0.90 -17.49 0.16
N TRP A 184 -0.53 -16.86 -0.96
CA TRP A 184 -1.49 -16.55 -2.03
C TRP A 184 -2.19 -17.82 -2.53
N ARG A 185 -1.44 -18.89 -2.72
CA ARG A 185 -2.00 -20.18 -3.17
C ARG A 185 -2.84 -20.85 -2.09
N LEU A 186 -2.42 -20.78 -0.83
CA LEU A 186 -3.18 -21.31 0.31
C LEU A 186 -4.56 -20.64 0.40
N GLU A 187 -4.63 -19.34 0.14
CA GLU A 187 -5.86 -18.54 0.15
C GLU A 187 -6.70 -18.70 -1.14
N GLY A 188 -6.22 -19.49 -2.11
CA GLY A 188 -6.96 -19.80 -3.34
C GLY A 188 -6.77 -18.79 -4.47
N PHE A 189 -5.63 -18.09 -4.53
CA PHE A 189 -5.31 -17.19 -5.64
C PHE A 189 -5.40 -17.90 -6.99
N ALA A 190 -6.09 -17.28 -7.94
CA ALA A 190 -6.28 -17.83 -9.29
C ALA A 190 -5.05 -17.53 -10.16
N GLY A 191 -4.46 -18.57 -10.76
CA GLY A 191 -3.35 -18.41 -11.71
C GLY A 191 -3.77 -17.83 -13.07
N SER A 192 -5.07 -17.63 -13.29
CA SER A 192 -5.59 -16.96 -14.47
C SER A 192 -6.91 -16.26 -14.20
N TYR A 193 -7.15 -15.17 -14.90
CA TYR A 193 -8.42 -14.45 -14.88
C TYR A 193 -8.90 -14.22 -16.30
N ARG A 194 -10.18 -14.48 -16.55
CA ARG A 194 -10.83 -14.12 -17.81
C ARG A 194 -11.71 -12.90 -17.58
N ASP A 195 -11.44 -11.82 -18.28
CA ASP A 195 -12.26 -10.61 -18.16
C ASP A 195 -13.62 -10.76 -18.87
N PRO A 196 -14.57 -9.83 -18.64
CA PRO A 196 -15.86 -9.84 -19.32
C PRO A 196 -15.79 -9.70 -20.84
N TYR A 197 -14.66 -9.23 -21.38
CA TYR A 197 -14.42 -9.07 -22.83
C TYR A 197 -13.81 -10.32 -23.48
N GLY A 198 -13.51 -11.35 -22.68
CA GLY A 198 -13.04 -12.65 -23.12
C GLY A 198 -11.52 -12.81 -23.15
N TYR A 199 -10.75 -11.80 -22.75
CA TYR A 199 -9.29 -11.88 -22.64
C TYR A 199 -8.88 -12.69 -21.43
N ASN A 200 -7.90 -13.57 -21.62
CA ASN A 200 -7.35 -14.39 -20.54
C ASN A 200 -6.00 -13.82 -20.08
N PHE A 201 -5.91 -13.54 -18.79
CA PHE A 201 -4.71 -13.06 -18.11
C PHE A 201 -4.08 -14.23 -17.38
N LEU A 202 -2.80 -14.50 -17.61
CA LEU A 202 -2.01 -15.38 -16.77
C LEU A 202 -1.43 -14.56 -15.62
N LEU A 203 -1.70 -15.00 -14.40
CA LEU A 203 -1.37 -14.27 -13.19
C LEU A 203 -0.20 -14.92 -12.45
N LYS A 204 0.67 -14.08 -11.92
CA LYS A 204 1.69 -14.49 -10.96
C LYS A 204 1.17 -14.27 -9.55
N ASP A 205 1.65 -15.09 -8.62
CA ASP A 205 1.37 -14.90 -7.19
C ASP A 205 1.72 -13.45 -6.80
N GLY A 206 0.75 -12.72 -6.26
CA GLY A 206 0.88 -11.30 -5.89
C GLY A 206 0.33 -10.29 -6.90
N ASP A 207 -0.05 -10.69 -8.11
CA ASP A 207 -0.70 -9.79 -9.08
C ASP A 207 -2.07 -9.36 -8.55
N THR A 208 -2.20 -8.11 -8.09
CA THR A 208 -3.37 -7.67 -7.31
C THR A 208 -4.13 -6.51 -7.96
N LEU A 209 -3.43 -5.57 -8.60
CA LEU A 209 -4.07 -4.37 -9.19
C LEU A 209 -3.73 -4.27 -10.67
N PHE A 210 -4.70 -3.84 -11.46
CA PHE A 210 -4.60 -3.67 -12.91
C PHE A 210 -4.97 -2.24 -13.27
N TYR A 211 -4.02 -1.49 -13.82
CA TYR A 211 -4.24 -0.16 -14.35
C TYR A 211 -4.13 -0.21 -15.87
N HIS A 212 -5.05 0.44 -16.57
CA HIS A 212 -4.90 0.64 -18.02
C HIS A 212 -3.65 1.47 -18.30
N ALA A 213 -2.80 1.03 -19.24
CA ALA A 213 -1.55 1.72 -19.55
C ALA A 213 -1.76 3.03 -20.32
N ASP A 214 -2.94 3.23 -20.91
CA ASP A 214 -3.33 4.38 -21.72
C ASP A 214 -4.32 5.33 -21.04
N LEU A 215 -4.78 5.00 -19.83
CA LEU A 215 -5.71 5.84 -19.08
C LEU A 215 -5.01 6.48 -17.88
N SER A 216 -5.54 7.63 -17.48
CA SER A 216 -5.09 8.40 -16.32
C SER A 216 -6.25 8.59 -15.38
N SER A 217 -5.97 8.55 -14.07
CA SER A 217 -6.99 8.86 -13.05
C SER A 217 -7.54 10.29 -13.16
N ARG A 218 -6.87 11.19 -13.91
CA ARG A 218 -7.42 12.51 -14.24
C ARG A 218 -8.58 12.46 -15.23
N GLY A 219 -8.64 11.43 -16.07
CA GLY A 219 -9.75 11.21 -17.02
C GLY A 219 -11.02 10.69 -16.35
N ASP A 220 -10.89 10.08 -15.17
CA ASP A 220 -12.01 9.47 -14.45
C ASP A 220 -12.91 10.52 -13.76
N PHE A 221 -12.42 11.75 -13.59
CA PHE A 221 -13.20 12.86 -13.03
C PHE A 221 -13.60 13.84 -14.13
N THR A 222 -14.83 13.69 -14.63
CA THR A 222 -15.47 14.75 -15.42
C THR A 222 -16.10 15.76 -14.44
N SER A 223 -15.60 16.99 -14.43
CA SER A 223 -16.21 18.08 -13.68
C SER A 223 -17.54 18.44 -14.35
N GLN A 224 -18.65 17.84 -13.91
CA GLN A 224 -19.98 18.38 -14.23
C GLN A 224 -20.21 19.62 -13.36
N VAL A 225 -19.90 20.80 -13.90
CA VAL A 225 -20.42 22.06 -13.36
C VAL A 225 -21.71 22.37 -14.13
N PRO A 226 -22.89 22.38 -13.50
CA PRO A 226 -24.04 23.07 -14.06
C PRO A 226 -23.76 24.57 -13.96
N HIS A 227 -23.75 25.25 -15.11
CA HIS A 227 -23.80 26.71 -15.18
C HIS A 227 -25.17 27.22 -14.76
#